data_AF-A0A4P8SEF1-F1
#
_entry.id   AF-A0A4P8SEF1-F1
#
_cell.length_a   1.000
_cell.length_b   1.000
_cell.length_c   1.000
_cell.angle_alpha   90.00
_cell.angle_beta   90.00
_cell.angle_gamma   90.00
#
_symmetry.space_group_name_H-M   'P 1'
#
loop_
_entity.id
_entity.type
_entity.pdbx_description
1 polymer ?
#
loop_
_entity_poly.entity_id
_entity_poly.type
_entity_poly.pdbx_seq_one_letter_code
_entity_poly.pdbx_strand_id
1 'polypeptide(L)'
;MNRKERHDRRGRGHHGAKTFRRGRALAFYEKLIVRRDTLKQQLESQELKSIQQVIAGELKATEAIMNDFKAAFELDEISNTHSVEEDPTE
;
A
#
# COMPACT_ATOMS: atom_id res chain seq x y z
N MET A 1 38.40 8.98 43.50
CA MET A 1 36.98 9.32 43.29
C MET A 1 36.83 10.00 41.94
N ASN A 2 35.96 9.48 41.06
CA ASN A 2 35.01 10.23 40.21
C ASN A 2 34.58 9.41 38.99
N ARG A 3 33.49 8.67 39.21
CA ARG A 3 32.57 8.10 38.23
C ARG A 3 31.50 9.16 37.98
N LYS A 4 31.35 9.64 36.74
CA LYS A 4 30.22 10.40 36.15
C LYS A 4 30.77 11.06 34.87
N GLU A 5 30.18 11.03 33.67
CA GLU A 5 28.82 10.76 33.23
C GLU A 5 28.87 10.09 31.84
N ARG A 6 28.20 8.95 31.67
CA ARG A 6 27.76 8.51 30.35
C ARG A 6 26.32 8.94 30.20
N HIS A 7 26.14 10.11 29.60
CA HIS A 7 24.84 10.71 29.36
C HIS A 7 24.04 9.87 28.36
N ASP A 8 22.82 9.54 28.74
CA ASP A 8 21.85 8.75 28.00
C ASP A 8 21.61 9.31 26.58
N ARG A 9 21.93 8.50 25.55
CA ARG A 9 21.46 8.68 24.17
C ARG A 9 20.63 7.49 23.71
N ARG A 10 19.68 7.05 24.53
CA ARG A 10 18.77 5.93 24.21
C ARG A 10 17.33 6.42 24.36
N GLY A 11 16.70 6.86 23.26
CA GLY A 11 15.27 7.18 23.31
C GLY A 11 14.64 7.71 22.02
N ARG A 12 15.38 8.38 21.13
CA ARG A 12 14.76 9.09 19.98
C ARG A 12 14.69 8.32 18.65
N GLY A 13 15.28 7.12 18.58
CA GLY A 13 15.39 6.35 17.32
C GLY A 13 14.18 5.48 16.95
N HIS A 14 13.27 5.20 17.90
CA HIS A 14 12.24 4.18 17.66
C HIS A 14 11.03 4.70 16.89
N HIS A 15 10.60 5.94 17.14
CA HIS A 15 9.43 6.53 16.48
C HIS A 15 9.70 6.94 15.03
N GLY A 16 10.87 7.50 14.72
CA GLY A 16 11.25 7.86 13.35
C GLY A 16 11.41 6.63 12.42
N ALA A 17 11.86 5.51 12.97
CA ALA A 17 11.94 4.25 12.22
C ALA A 17 10.55 3.71 11.86
N LYS A 18 9.56 3.84 12.75
CA LYS A 18 8.17 3.40 12.50
C LYS A 18 7.50 4.25 11.41
N THR A 19 7.64 5.57 11.46
CA THR A 19 7.07 6.47 10.44
C THR A 19 7.72 6.30 9.07
N PHE A 20 9.04 6.10 9.03
CA PHE A 20 9.75 5.82 7.77
C PHE A 20 9.28 4.50 7.13
N ARG A 21 9.16 3.42 7.93
CA ARG A 21 8.67 2.12 7.44
C ARG A 21 7.24 2.24 6.92
N ARG A 22 6.35 2.93 7.64
CA ARG A 22 4.96 3.18 7.21
C ARG A 22 4.92 3.98 5.90
N GLY A 23 5.71 5.04 5.78
CA GLY A 23 5.79 5.85 4.56
C GLY A 23 6.29 5.05 3.35
N ARG A 24 7.28 4.17 3.54
CA ARG A 24 7.74 3.27 2.48
C ARG A 24 6.70 2.22 2.09
N ALA A 25 5.95 1.71 3.06
CA ALA A 25 4.86 0.76 2.80
C ALA A 25 3.74 1.42 1.97
N LEU A 26 3.35 2.64 2.31
CA LEU A 26 2.38 3.43 1.54
C LEU A 26 2.81 3.65 0.09
N ALA A 27 4.04 4.15 -0.11
CA ALA A 27 4.57 4.40 -1.45
C ALA A 27 4.70 3.11 -2.30
N PHE A 28 4.87 1.96 -1.66
CA PHE A 28 4.82 0.67 -2.36
C PHE A 28 3.37 0.27 -2.70
N TYR A 29 2.44 0.46 -1.77
CA TYR A 29 1.02 0.15 -1.96
C TYR A 29 0.40 0.99 -3.10
N GLU A 30 0.79 2.26 -3.23
CA GLU A 30 0.41 3.12 -4.38
C GLU A 30 0.78 2.49 -5.73
N LYS A 31 1.94 1.84 -5.83
CA LYS A 31 2.35 1.14 -7.06
C LYS A 31 1.45 -0.07 -7.36
N LEU A 32 0.98 -0.75 -6.32
CA LEU A 32 0.03 -1.86 -6.48
C LEU A 32 -1.34 -1.36 -6.96
N ILE A 33 -1.80 -0.20 -6.48
CA ILE A 33 -3.02 0.46 -6.99
C ILE A 33 -2.87 0.75 -8.48
N VAL A 34 -1.79 1.41 -8.90
CA VAL A 34 -1.54 1.71 -10.31
C VAL A 34 -1.53 0.44 -11.16
N ARG A 35 -0.88 -0.63 -10.69
CA ARG A 35 -0.86 -1.92 -11.39
C ARG A 35 -2.25 -2.54 -11.51
N ARG A 36 -3.04 -2.55 -10.43
CA ARG A 36 -4.43 -3.03 -10.42
C ARG A 36 -5.27 -2.28 -11.44
N ASP A 37 -5.18 -0.95 -11.44
CA ASP A 37 -5.99 -0.11 -12.34
C ASP A 37 -5.57 -0.29 -13.80
N THR A 38 -4.27 -0.45 -14.06
CA THR A 38 -3.76 -0.81 -15.39
C THR A 38 -4.32 -2.15 -15.87
N LEU A 39 -4.32 -3.18 -15.01
CA LEU A 39 -4.85 -4.50 -15.36
C LEU A 39 -6.37 -4.45 -15.62
N LYS A 40 -7.11 -3.63 -14.87
CA LYS A 40 -8.54 -3.40 -15.13
C LYS A 40 -8.77 -2.77 -16.50
N GLN A 41 -8.04 -1.72 -16.84
CA GLN A 41 -8.10 -1.10 -18.18
C GLN A 41 -7.74 -2.08 -19.30
N GLN A 42 -6.74 -2.95 -19.06
CA GLN A 42 -6.36 -3.97 -20.04
C GLN A 42 -7.45 -5.02 -20.28
N LEU A 43 -8.25 -5.36 -19.26
CA LEU A 43 -9.39 -6.28 -19.42
C LEU A 43 -10.48 -5.71 -20.34
N GLU A 44 -10.60 -4.38 -20.40
CA GLU A 44 -11.54 -3.68 -21.29
C GLU A 44 -11.03 -3.57 -22.74
N SER A 45 -9.74 -3.84 -22.98
CA SER A 45 -9.14 -3.75 -24.31
C SER A 45 -9.51 -4.95 -25.19
N GLN A 46 -10.14 -4.66 -26.33
CA GLN A 46 -10.46 -5.66 -27.34
C GLN A 46 -9.20 -6.27 -27.98
N GLU A 47 -8.10 -5.52 -28.04
CA GLU A 47 -6.81 -5.98 -28.59
C GLU A 47 -6.20 -7.11 -27.75
N LEU A 48 -6.53 -7.17 -26.45
CA LEU A 48 -6.00 -8.15 -25.51
C LEU A 48 -6.97 -9.32 -25.24
N LYS A 49 -8.04 -9.45 -26.03
CA LYS A 49 -9.10 -10.45 -25.81
C LYS A 49 -8.58 -11.89 -25.72
N SER A 50 -7.57 -12.25 -26.51
CA SER A 50 -6.98 -13.59 -26.50
C SER A 50 -6.25 -13.95 -25.20
N ILE A 51 -5.88 -12.94 -24.39
CA ILE A 51 -5.13 -13.12 -23.13
C ILE A 51 -5.89 -12.61 -21.90
N GLN A 52 -7.17 -12.26 -22.01
CA GLN A 52 -7.98 -11.75 -20.89
C GLN A 52 -7.97 -12.68 -19.67
N GLN A 53 -7.95 -14.00 -19.86
CA GLN A 53 -7.84 -14.98 -18.76
C GLN A 53 -6.52 -14.82 -17.97
N VAL A 54 -5.42 -14.54 -18.66
CA VAL A 54 -4.11 -14.30 -18.03
C VAL A 54 -4.14 -12.99 -17.24
N ILE A 55 -4.66 -11.92 -17.85
CA ILE A 55 -4.78 -10.60 -17.22
C ILE A 55 -5.68 -10.67 -15.97
N ALA A 56 -6.80 -11.40 -16.05
CA ALA A 56 -7.70 -11.61 -14.91
C ALA A 56 -7.01 -12.38 -13.77
N GLY A 57 -6.20 -13.39 -14.11
CA GLY A 57 -5.38 -14.10 -13.13
C GLY A 57 -4.35 -13.20 -12.45
N GLU A 58 -3.68 -12.33 -13.22
CA GLU A 58 -2.71 -11.37 -12.69
C GLU A 58 -3.38 -10.30 -11.81
N LEU A 59 -4.56 -9.81 -12.21
CA LEU A 59 -5.35 -8.87 -11.40
C LEU A 59 -5.71 -9.49 -10.05
N LYS A 60 -6.22 -10.72 -10.05
CA LYS A 60 -6.55 -11.45 -8.82
C LYS A 60 -5.32 -11.66 -7.93
N ALA A 61 -4.17 -12.00 -8.51
CA ALA A 61 -2.93 -12.15 -7.76
C ALA A 61 -2.46 -10.82 -7.16
N THR A 62 -2.58 -9.73 -7.91
CA THR A 62 -2.24 -8.37 -7.44
C THR A 62 -3.13 -7.95 -6.27
N GLU A 63 -4.44 -8.19 -6.37
CA GLU A 63 -5.39 -7.89 -5.29
C GLU A 63 -5.16 -8.73 -4.04
N ALA A 64 -4.79 -10.01 -4.19
CA ALA A 64 -4.40 -10.87 -3.08
C ALA A 64 -3.15 -10.30 -2.36
N ILE A 65 -2.11 -9.93 -3.11
CA ILE A 65 -0.90 -9.30 -2.56
C ILE A 65 -1.24 -7.99 -1.85
N MET A 66 -2.14 -7.17 -2.41
CA MET A 66 -2.59 -5.92 -1.78
C MET A 66 -3.25 -6.16 -0.42
N ASN A 67 -4.09 -7.18 -0.31
CA ASN A 67 -4.76 -7.54 0.94
C ASN A 67 -3.75 -8.05 1.98
N ASP A 68 -2.86 -8.96 1.60
CA ASP A 68 -1.81 -9.48 2.48
C ASP A 68 -0.87 -8.34 2.94
N PHE A 69 -0.54 -7.41 2.04
CA PHE A 69 0.30 -6.27 2.34
C PHE A 69 -0.37 -5.32 3.33
N LYS A 70 -1.67 -5.05 3.18
CA LYS A 70 -2.43 -4.24 4.15
C LYS A 70 -2.39 -4.85 5.55
N ALA A 71 -2.65 -6.15 5.66
CA ALA A 71 -2.62 -6.86 6.93
C ALA A 71 -1.21 -6.85 7.54
N ALA A 72 -0.16 -7.07 6.74
CA ALA A 72 1.23 -7.12 7.20
C ALA A 72 1.75 -5.76 7.72
N PHE A 73 1.20 -4.65 7.22
CA PHE A 73 1.64 -3.30 7.57
C PHE A 73 0.60 -2.47 8.34
N GLU A 74 -0.51 -3.09 8.79
CA GLU A 74 -1.60 -2.44 9.52
C GLU A 74 -2.17 -1.22 8.77
N LEU A 75 -2.39 -1.37 7.46
CA LEU A 75 -2.79 -0.28 6.57
C LEU A 75 -4.31 -0.21 6.31
N ASP A 76 -5.13 -0.76 7.21
CA ASP A 76 -6.58 -0.91 7.00
C ASP A 76 -7.32 0.41 6.84
N GLU A 77 -6.77 1.51 7.37
CA GLU A 77 -7.27 2.89 7.20
C GLU A 77 -7.43 3.29 5.72
N ILE A 78 -6.61 2.71 4.82
CA ILE A 78 -6.63 3.02 3.38
C ILE A 78 -7.89 2.45 2.69
N SER A 79 -8.54 1.46 3.30
CA SER A 79 -9.79 0.90 2.78
C SER A 79 -10.94 1.90 2.86
N ASN A 80 -10.97 2.73 3.92
CA ASN A 80 -12.06 3.66 4.19
C ASN A 80 -11.98 4.96 3.39
N THR A 81 -10.79 5.34 2.90
CA THR A 81 -10.61 6.62 2.20
C THR A 81 -11.05 6.62 0.74
N HIS A 82 -11.38 5.46 0.16
CA HIS A 82 -11.88 5.36 -1.22
C HIS A 82 -13.42 5.33 -1.32
N SER A 83 -14.16 5.55 -0.23
CA SER A 83 -15.63 5.51 -0.21
C SER A 83 -16.30 6.87 0.06
N VAL A 84 -15.58 7.98 -0.06
CA VAL A 84 -16.14 9.33 0.09
C VAL A 84 -15.63 10.20 -1.06
N GLU A 85 -16.42 10.26 -2.13
CA GLU A 85 -16.66 11.40 -3.03
C GLU A 85 -17.49 10.93 -4.24
N GLU A 86 -18.71 10.48 -3.99
CA GLU A 86 -19.81 10.68 -4.92
C GLU A 86 -20.87 11.47 -4.14
N ASP A 87 -20.77 12.80 -4.24
CA ASP A 87 -21.84 13.70 -3.80
C ASP A 87 -22.89 13.73 -4.92
N PRO A 88 -24.13 13.27 -4.70
CA PRO A 88 -25.19 13.37 -5.68
C PRO A 88 -25.79 14.78 -5.58
N THR A 89 -25.33 15.71 -6.41
CA THR A 89 -26.04 16.98 -6.61
C THR A 89 -26.82 16.93 -7.91
N GLU A 90 -28.09 16.60 -7.74
CA GLU A 90 -29.33 17.10 -8.41
C GLU A 90 -29.28 17.50 -9.89
#